data_AF-A0A958GPF7-F1
#
_entry.id   AF-A0A958GPF7-F1
#
_cell.length_a   1.000
_cell.length_b   1.000
_cell.length_c   1.000
_cell.angle_alpha   90.00
_cell.angle_beta   90.00
_cell.angle_gamma   90.00
#
_symmetry.space_group_name_H-M   'P 1'
#
loop_
_entity.id
_entity.type
_entity.pdbx_description
1 polymer ?
#
loop_
_entity_poly.entity_id
_entity_poly.type
_entity_poly.pdbx_seq_one_letter_code
_entity_poly.pdbx_strand_id
1 'polypeptide(L)'
;MMMDDDEDFDFYDEEKQYDTDRAALVSLPTLEYYQRTYASSMANEDQKAVRAFKQYESQEKVRRLQNELMSIKGSLVREGTLDRLVGKKRKGKWNGYDRWASLMLQWIVSSKR
;
A
#
# COMPACT_ATOMS: atom_id res chain seq x y z
N MET A 1 53.23 36.26 3.46
CA MET A 1 53.75 35.05 2.77
C MET A 1 53.76 33.97 3.85
N MET A 2 52.87 32.99 3.90
CA MET A 2 51.86 32.50 2.96
C MET A 2 50.57 32.12 3.75
N MET A 3 49.42 32.15 3.06
CA MET A 3 48.28 31.25 3.32
C MET A 3 48.78 29.80 3.18
N ASP A 4 48.18 28.78 3.75
CA ASP A 4 46.97 28.09 3.27
C ASP A 4 46.66 27.05 4.37
N ASP A 5 45.45 27.01 4.93
CA ASP A 5 44.32 26.25 4.36
C ASP A 5 44.64 24.75 4.28
N ASP A 6 44.39 24.04 5.37
CA ASP A 6 44.09 22.60 5.36
C ASP A 6 43.12 22.36 6.53
N GLU A 7 41.92 22.90 6.36
CA GLU A 7 40.71 22.42 7.03
C GLU A 7 40.47 20.97 6.57
N ASP A 8 40.89 19.99 7.38
CA ASP A 8 40.40 18.61 7.28
C ASP A 8 38.94 18.59 7.79
N PHE A 9 38.06 19.14 6.95
CA PHE A 9 36.63 19.02 7.08
C PHE A 9 36.28 17.62 6.57
N ASP A 10 36.19 16.66 7.49
CA ASP A 10 35.71 15.29 7.24
C ASP A 10 34.27 15.32 6.69
N PHE A 11 34.17 15.60 5.38
CA PHE A 11 32.99 15.46 4.55
C PHE A 11 32.90 14.00 4.13
N TYR A 12 32.36 13.15 5.01
CA TYR A 12 31.94 11.80 4.59
C TYR A 12 30.54 11.47 5.09
N ASP A 13 29.66 11.29 4.11
CA ASP A 13 28.43 10.49 4.09
C ASP A 13 27.15 11.12 4.67
N GLU A 14 26.70 12.20 4.04
CA GLU A 14 25.35 12.78 4.23
C GLU A 14 24.33 12.26 3.19
N GLU A 15 24.25 10.96 2.86
CA GLU A 15 23.27 10.52 1.83
C GLU A 15 22.62 9.14 1.99
N LYS A 16 22.27 8.70 3.22
CA LYS A 16 21.39 7.52 3.37
C LYS A 16 20.28 7.61 4.41
N GLN A 17 19.52 8.71 4.42
CA GLN A 17 18.34 8.75 5.28
C GLN A 17 17.16 9.57 4.73
N TYR A 18 16.70 9.30 3.50
CA TYR A 18 15.52 9.99 2.94
C TYR A 18 14.52 9.11 2.18
N ASP A 19 14.18 7.92 2.69
CA ASP A 19 12.98 7.21 2.18
C ASP A 19 12.08 6.59 3.26
N THR A 20 12.50 6.57 4.53
CA THR A 20 11.70 5.95 5.61
C THR A 20 10.58 6.86 6.16
N ASP A 21 10.64 8.17 5.88
CA ASP A 21 9.73 9.17 6.46
C ASP A 21 8.58 9.61 5.55
N ARG A 22 8.62 9.29 4.24
CA ARG A 22 7.52 9.62 3.31
C ARG A 22 6.31 8.68 3.40
N ALA A 23 6.46 7.55 4.08
CA ALA A 23 5.34 6.65 4.36
C ALA A 23 4.48 7.29 5.45
N ALA A 24 3.70 8.30 5.04
CA ALA A 24 2.70 8.95 5.86
C ALA A 24 1.80 7.88 6.48
N LEU A 25 1.26 8.17 7.66
CA LEU A 25 0.15 7.43 8.26
C LEU A 25 -1.10 7.63 7.41
N VAL A 26 -1.08 7.14 6.16
CA VAL A 26 -2.23 7.16 5.26
C VAL A 26 -3.25 6.25 5.93
N SER A 27 -4.27 6.87 6.52
CA SER A 27 -5.43 6.14 6.99
C SER A 27 -6.11 5.52 5.76
N LEU A 28 -6.37 4.22 5.81
CA LEU A 28 -7.01 3.46 4.74
C LEU A 28 -8.40 2.99 5.22
N PRO A 29 -9.34 3.91 5.49
CA PRO A 29 -10.62 3.56 6.09
C PRO A 29 -11.48 2.69 5.16
N THR A 30 -11.37 2.89 3.84
CA THR A 30 -12.14 2.11 2.87
C THR A 30 -11.61 0.68 2.81
N LEU A 31 -10.29 0.52 2.85
CA LEU A 31 -9.65 -0.79 2.88
C LEU A 31 -9.96 -1.52 4.19
N GLU A 32 -9.93 -0.83 5.33
CA GLU A 32 -10.32 -1.44 6.62
C GLU A 32 -11.76 -1.96 6.57
N TYR A 33 -12.69 -1.15 6.06
CA TYR A 33 -14.08 -1.55 5.88
C TYR A 33 -14.21 -2.75 4.92
N TYR A 34 -13.50 -2.73 3.80
CA TYR A 34 -13.46 -3.83 2.83
C TYR A 34 -12.97 -5.13 3.49
N GLN A 35 -11.88 -5.05 4.26
CA GLN A 35 -11.30 -6.20 4.94
C GLN A 35 -12.30 -6.82 5.94
N ARG A 36 -12.88 -5.99 6.81
CA ARG A 36 -13.81 -6.44 7.85
C ARG A 36 -15.11 -6.98 7.28
N THR A 37 -15.64 -6.36 6.23
CA THR A 37 -16.99 -6.64 5.73
C THR A 37 -17.00 -7.76 4.68
N TYR A 38 -16.05 -7.72 3.73
CA TYR A 38 -16.03 -8.62 2.58
C TYR A 38 -14.96 -9.69 2.70
N ALA A 39 -13.73 -9.29 3.06
CA ALA A 39 -12.60 -10.20 2.98
C ALA A 39 -12.59 -11.25 4.11
N SER A 40 -13.04 -10.88 5.32
CA SER A 40 -13.30 -11.82 6.41
C SER A 40 -14.49 -12.75 6.13
N SER A 41 -15.56 -12.22 5.53
CA SER A 41 -16.81 -12.96 5.26
C SER A 41 -16.68 -13.99 4.12
N MET A 42 -15.75 -13.78 3.19
CA MET A 42 -15.55 -14.67 2.02
C MET A 42 -14.32 -15.58 2.14
N ALA A 43 -13.96 -15.98 3.37
CA ALA A 43 -12.88 -16.93 3.62
C ALA A 43 -11.51 -16.59 2.97
N ASN A 44 -11.20 -15.29 2.81
CA ASN A 44 -10.01 -14.81 2.10
C ASN A 44 -9.96 -15.14 0.59
N GLU A 45 -11.10 -15.35 -0.05
CA GLU A 45 -11.23 -15.29 -1.51
C GLU A 45 -11.27 -13.82 -1.98
N ASP A 46 -10.09 -13.22 -2.09
CA ASP A 46 -9.90 -11.82 -2.46
C ASP A 46 -10.66 -11.43 -3.75
N GLN A 47 -10.69 -12.30 -4.77
CA GLN A 47 -11.36 -12.04 -6.05
C GLN A 47 -12.88 -11.98 -5.91
N LYS A 48 -13.47 -12.87 -5.11
CA LYS A 48 -14.91 -12.92 -4.85
C LYS A 48 -15.34 -11.73 -4.01
N ALA A 49 -14.54 -11.38 -3.01
CA ALA A 49 -14.74 -10.21 -2.16
C ALA A 49 -14.72 -8.90 -2.96
N VAL A 50 -13.79 -8.72 -3.92
CA VAL A 50 -13.78 -7.56 -4.83
C VAL A 50 -15.04 -7.49 -5.68
N ARG A 51 -15.48 -8.62 -6.25
CA ARG A 51 -16.70 -8.66 -7.06
C ARG A 51 -17.93 -8.26 -6.25
N ALA A 52 -18.06 -8.79 -5.04
CA ALA A 52 -19.14 -8.43 -4.13
C ALA A 52 -19.07 -6.95 -3.73
N PHE A 53 -17.90 -6.44 -3.34
CA PHE A 53 -17.72 -5.03 -3.00
C PHE A 53 -18.14 -4.12 -4.15
N LYS A 54 -17.75 -4.46 -5.39
CA LYS A 54 -18.14 -3.70 -6.58
C LYS A 54 -19.64 -3.76 -6.88
N GLN A 55 -20.29 -4.88 -6.55
CA GLN A 55 -21.72 -5.09 -6.82
C GLN A 55 -22.62 -4.41 -5.78
N TYR A 56 -22.21 -4.40 -4.52
CA TYR A 56 -23.04 -3.93 -3.40
C TYR A 56 -22.70 -2.50 -2.93
N GLU A 57 -21.49 -1.99 -3.19
CA GLU A 57 -21.08 -0.65 -2.79
C GLU A 57 -21.18 0.37 -3.93
N SER A 58 -21.26 1.64 -3.56
CA SER A 58 -21.36 2.75 -4.50
C SER A 58 -20.09 2.96 -5.33
N GLN A 59 -20.31 3.51 -6.54
CA GLN A 59 -19.33 4.19 -7.40
C GLN A 59 -18.10 4.77 -6.67
N GLU A 60 -18.43 5.68 -5.76
CA GLU A 60 -17.49 6.49 -5.01
C GLU A 60 -16.61 5.67 -4.07
N LYS A 61 -17.18 4.69 -3.36
CA LYS A 61 -16.43 3.81 -2.47
C LYS A 61 -15.48 2.89 -3.24
N VAL A 62 -15.89 2.42 -4.41
CA VAL A 62 -15.01 1.67 -5.32
C VAL A 62 -13.83 2.51 -5.76
N ARG A 63 -14.06 3.78 -6.13
CA ARG A 63 -12.97 4.71 -6.48
C ARG A 63 -12.04 5.01 -5.31
N ARG A 64 -12.58 5.19 -4.10
CA ARG A 64 -11.76 5.37 -2.88
C ARG A 64 -10.88 4.15 -2.61
N LEU A 65 -11.44 2.94 -2.71
CA LEU A 65 -10.67 1.72 -2.57
C LEU A 65 -9.57 1.62 -3.65
N GLN A 66 -9.85 1.99 -4.90
CA GLN A 66 -8.83 2.03 -5.95
C GLN A 66 -7.69 3.00 -5.63
N ASN A 67 -8.01 4.20 -5.15
CA ASN A 67 -6.99 5.18 -4.76
C ASN A 67 -6.13 4.67 -3.61
N GLU A 68 -6.76 4.10 -2.57
CA GLU A 68 -6.06 3.49 -1.43
C GLU A 68 -5.15 2.33 -1.89
N LEU A 69 -5.61 1.47 -2.80
CA LEU A 69 -4.80 0.39 -3.38
C LEU A 69 -3.64 0.92 -4.26
N MET A 70 -3.84 2.04 -4.96
CA MET A 70 -2.75 2.70 -5.70
C MET A 70 -1.69 3.25 -4.76
N SER A 71 -2.07 3.79 -3.60
CA SER A 71 -1.12 4.20 -2.56
C SER A 71 -0.29 3.04 -2.02
N ILE A 72 -0.90 1.86 -1.87
CA ILE A 72 -0.20 0.64 -1.46
C ILE A 72 0.81 0.20 -2.52
N LYS A 73 0.38 0.18 -3.79
CA LYS A 73 1.24 -0.14 -4.92
C LYS A 73 2.43 0.83 -5.02
N GLY A 74 2.19 2.12 -4.80
CA GLY A 74 3.21 3.16 -4.78
C GLY A 74 4.13 3.13 -3.55
N SER A 75 4.01 2.12 -2.67
CA SER A 75 4.74 2.02 -1.40
C SER A 75 4.59 3.26 -0.49
N LEU A 76 3.49 4.00 -0.66
CA LEU A 76 3.18 5.19 0.15
C LEU A 76 2.64 4.82 1.55
N VAL A 77 2.41 3.52 1.79
CA VAL A 77 1.87 2.99 3.05
C VAL A 77 2.91 2.09 3.70
N ARG A 78 3.18 2.31 4.99
CA ARG A 78 4.10 1.46 5.76
C ARG A 78 3.63 0.01 5.78
N GLU A 79 4.55 -0.92 5.55
CA GLU A 79 4.27 -2.36 5.61
C GLU A 79 3.66 -2.79 6.95
N GLY A 80 4.10 -2.20 8.08
CA GLY A 80 3.54 -2.51 9.39
C GLY A 80 2.05 -2.15 9.52
N THR A 81 1.57 -1.13 8.80
CA THR A 81 0.14 -0.78 8.74
C THR A 81 -0.62 -1.80 7.89
N LEU A 82 -0.03 -2.24 6.77
CA LEU A 82 -0.60 -3.27 5.89
C LEU A 82 -0.64 -4.65 6.55
N ASP A 83 0.36 -4.99 7.35
CA ASP A 83 0.39 -6.20 8.17
C ASP A 83 -0.78 -6.25 9.16
N ARG A 84 -1.18 -5.11 9.72
CA ARG A 84 -2.33 -5.00 10.63
C ARG A 84 -3.66 -5.02 9.90
N LEU A 85 -3.78 -4.31 8.78
CA LEU A 85 -5.04 -4.18 8.03
C LEU A 85 -5.37 -5.41 7.17
N VAL A 86 -4.41 -5.83 6.35
CA VAL A 86 -4.59 -6.88 5.34
C VAL A 86 -4.18 -8.25 5.88
N GLY A 87 -3.24 -8.27 6.83
CA GLY A 87 -2.72 -9.48 7.45
C GLY A 87 -1.47 -10.03 6.75
N LYS A 88 -0.52 -10.50 7.56
CA LYS A 88 0.74 -11.16 7.11
C LYS A 88 0.52 -12.34 6.17
N LYS A 89 -0.60 -13.05 6.33
CA LYS A 89 -0.95 -14.22 5.48
C LYS A 89 -1.10 -13.85 4.01
N ARG A 90 -1.65 -12.66 3.70
CA ARG A 90 -1.84 -12.22 2.31
C ARG A 90 -0.55 -11.73 1.67
N LYS A 91 0.35 -11.12 2.45
CA LYS A 91 1.71 -10.81 2.02
C LYS A 91 2.42 -12.08 1.53
N GLY A 92 2.36 -13.16 2.32
CA GLY A 92 2.94 -14.45 1.95
C GLY A 92 2.28 -15.10 0.74
N LYS A 93 0.94 -15.10 0.68
CA LYS A 93 0.17 -15.71 -0.43
C LYS A 93 0.49 -15.07 -1.79
N TRP A 94 0.70 -13.77 -1.82
CA TRP A 94 0.85 -13.00 -3.06
C TRP A 94 2.28 -12.49 -3.31
N ASN A 95 3.25 -12.93 -2.49
CA ASN A 95 4.65 -12.51 -2.57
C ASN A 95 4.85 -10.98 -2.51
N GLY A 96 4.07 -10.30 -1.65
CA GLY A 96 4.15 -8.85 -1.43
C GLY A 96 2.81 -8.12 -1.50
N TYR A 97 2.74 -6.98 -0.83
CA TYR A 97 1.54 -6.13 -0.81
C TYR A 97 1.31 -5.40 -2.14
N ASP A 98 2.39 -5.02 -2.83
CA ASP A 98 2.32 -4.42 -4.16
C ASP A 98 1.61 -5.33 -5.18
N ARG A 99 2.02 -6.61 -5.21
CA ARG A 99 1.46 -7.60 -6.13
C ARG A 99 0.00 -7.90 -5.80
N TRP A 100 -0.34 -8.00 -4.52
CA TRP A 100 -1.72 -8.14 -4.07
C TRP A 100 -2.58 -6.93 -4.46
N ALA A 101 -2.09 -5.70 -4.25
CA ALA A 101 -2.80 -4.47 -4.62
C ALA A 101 -2.99 -4.36 -6.14
N SER A 102 -1.98 -4.75 -6.92
CA SER A 102 -2.08 -4.82 -8.38
C SER A 102 -3.16 -5.80 -8.85
N LEU A 103 -3.28 -6.97 -8.22
CA LEU A 103 -4.33 -7.95 -8.51
C LEU A 103 -5.71 -7.44 -8.11
N MET A 104 -5.84 -6.81 -6.95
CA MET A 104 -7.09 -6.15 -6.52
C MET A 104 -7.55 -5.13 -7.56
N LEU A 105 -6.66 -4.23 -7.98
CA LEU A 105 -6.94 -3.21 -8.99
C LEU A 105 -7.36 -3.85 -10.32
N GLN A 106 -6.65 -4.90 -10.75
CA GLN A 106 -7.02 -5.65 -11.94
C GLN A 106 -8.41 -6.27 -11.82
N TRP A 107 -8.82 -6.83 -10.68
CA TRP A 107 -10.16 -7.39 -10.52
C TRP A 107 -11.26 -6.33 -10.43
N ILE A 108 -10.95 -5.15 -9.90
CA ILE A 108 -11.89 -4.02 -9.91
C ILE A 108 -12.13 -3.55 -11.35
N VAL A 109 -11.06 -3.43 -12.15
CA VAL A 109 -11.11 -2.97 -13.55
C VAL A 109 -11.64 -4.05 -14.49
N SER A 110 -11.22 -5.30 -14.30
CA SER A 110 -11.61 -6.48 -15.08
C SER A 110 -13.03 -6.91 -14.74
N SER A 111 -13.99 -6.05 -15.08
CA SER A 111 -15.33 -6.46 -15.45
C SER A 111 -15.25 -7.06 -16.84
N LYS A 112 -14.78 -8.31 -16.95
CA LYS A 112 -15.08 -9.05 -18.16
C LYS A 112 -16.56 -9.43 -18.10
N ARG A 113 -17.30 -8.82 -19.04
CA ARG A 113 -18.66 -9.14 -19.47
C ARG A 113 -18.86 -10.64 -19.63
#